data_AF-A0A168R8E4-F1
#
_entry.id   AF-A0A168R8E4-F1
#
_cell.length_a   1.000
_cell.length_b   1.000
_cell.length_c   1.000
_cell.angle_alpha   90.00
_cell.angle_beta   90.00
_cell.angle_gamma   90.00
#
_symmetry.space_group_name_H-M   'P 1'
#
loop_
_entity.id
_entity.type
_entity.pdbx_description
1 polymer ?
#
loop_
_entity_poly.entity_id
_entity_poly.type
_entity_poly.pdbx_seq_one_letter_code
_entity_poly.pdbx_strand_id
1 'polypeptide(L)'
;MKFNFKNGDYIKFNLVVRNLKNELVDDLNLKNQELILGHENESFKFNLNEIVIGHELTSEIIALQEYNEQTWKLNLEILDYKSSFEMNLMQINNKFLQELEIKNKILSDLKTEKNNLEITLKDTLEILKTLRSENQNKALTLPKEELEKAQKYALQKFVDDFSNPFSILKVAVNAGSNSNDQAVKNYVLGFNMVLNQVEDVLRNHGIIEFSPEIGSIFDPETSKVIEQIEDYEKPNNTVLKVTSSGLKLHDRVIKPAIVVVSKGKILENQESNKKKSTFKKKHHFKSKKQSKN
;
A
#
# COMPACT_ATOMS: atom_id res chain seq x y z
N MET A 1 -36.17 67.08 -28.30
CA MET A 1 -35.35 67.10 -27.07
C MET A 1 -33.92 67.29 -27.53
N LYS A 2 -33.30 68.48 -27.41
CA LYS A 2 -32.03 68.88 -28.09
C LYS A 2 -30.78 68.14 -27.53
N PHE A 3 -29.83 67.78 -28.40
CA PHE A 3 -28.58 67.04 -28.21
C PHE A 3 -27.56 67.78 -29.08
N ASN A 4 -26.32 67.82 -28.63
CA ASN A 4 -25.21 68.39 -29.37
C ASN A 4 -24.22 67.26 -29.57
N PHE A 5 -24.11 66.77 -30.82
CA PHE A 5 -23.25 65.63 -31.14
C PHE A 5 -21.79 65.98 -30.95
N LYS A 6 -21.09 65.17 -30.15
CA LYS A 6 -19.67 65.32 -29.87
C LYS A 6 -18.88 64.14 -30.44
N ASN A 7 -17.57 64.34 -30.57
CA ASN A 7 -16.65 63.25 -30.88
C ASN A 7 -16.78 62.13 -29.83
N GLY A 8 -16.85 60.89 -30.31
CA GLY A 8 -17.02 59.67 -29.51
C GLY A 8 -18.47 59.31 -29.20
N ASP A 9 -19.44 60.14 -29.58
CA ASP A 9 -20.85 59.78 -29.44
C ASP A 9 -21.22 58.66 -30.42
N TYR A 10 -22.10 57.77 -29.99
CA TYR A 10 -22.64 56.68 -30.79
C TYR A 10 -24.03 57.06 -31.31
N ILE A 11 -24.25 56.85 -32.59
CA ILE A 11 -25.56 56.97 -33.23
C ILE A 11 -25.90 55.72 -34.00
N LYS A 12 -27.17 55.36 -33.96
CA LYS A 12 -27.80 54.41 -34.89
C LYS A 12 -28.76 55.18 -35.78
N PHE A 13 -28.69 54.99 -37.09
CA PHE A 13 -29.45 55.80 -38.04
C PHE A 13 -29.81 55.07 -39.34
N ASN A 14 -30.79 55.61 -40.06
CA ASN A 14 -31.01 55.32 -41.48
C ASN A 14 -30.50 56.51 -42.31
N LEU A 15 -29.87 56.23 -43.46
CA LEU A 15 -29.46 57.23 -44.43
C LEU A 15 -30.35 57.15 -45.67
N VAL A 16 -31.01 58.24 -46.00
CA VAL A 16 -31.82 58.40 -47.21
C VAL A 16 -31.19 59.50 -48.08
N VAL A 17 -30.78 59.14 -49.29
CA VAL A 17 -30.09 60.00 -50.25
C VAL A 17 -31.02 60.32 -51.41
N ARG A 18 -31.12 61.60 -51.73
CA ARG A 18 -31.92 62.12 -52.86
C ARG A 18 -31.08 63.04 -53.73
N ASN A 19 -31.37 63.08 -55.03
CA ASN A 19 -30.77 64.08 -55.92
C ASN A 19 -31.46 65.45 -55.77
N LEU A 20 -30.98 66.49 -56.47
CA LEU A 20 -31.59 67.84 -56.45
C LEU A 20 -33.02 67.91 -57.00
N LYS A 21 -33.47 66.90 -57.74
CA LYS A 21 -34.87 66.74 -58.19
C LYS A 21 -35.75 66.02 -57.15
N ASN A 22 -35.19 65.72 -55.97
CA ASN A 22 -35.81 65.02 -54.86
C ASN A 22 -36.16 63.53 -55.12
N GLU A 23 -35.59 62.95 -56.19
CA GLU A 23 -35.71 61.53 -56.53
C GLU A 23 -34.79 60.69 -55.64
N LEU A 24 -35.27 59.52 -55.21
CA LEU A 24 -34.49 58.57 -54.39
C LEU A 24 -33.40 57.91 -55.22
N VAL A 25 -32.23 57.70 -54.59
CA VAL A 25 -31.16 56.89 -55.17
C VAL A 25 -30.93 55.67 -54.28
N ASP A 26 -31.53 54.55 -54.66
CA ASP A 26 -31.58 53.34 -53.84
C ASP A 26 -30.19 52.79 -53.49
N ASP A 27 -29.22 52.89 -54.41
CA ASP A 27 -27.84 52.40 -54.22
C ASP A 27 -27.02 53.18 -53.19
N LEU A 28 -27.54 54.31 -52.69
CA LEU A 28 -26.89 55.16 -51.69
C LEU A 28 -27.64 55.17 -50.35
N ASN A 29 -28.82 54.55 -50.28
CA ASN A 29 -29.63 54.46 -49.07
C ASN A 29 -29.11 53.35 -48.14
N LEU A 30 -28.98 53.64 -46.85
CA LEU A 30 -28.54 52.67 -45.85
C LEU A 30 -29.54 52.61 -44.69
N LYS A 31 -29.75 51.41 -44.11
CA LYS A 31 -30.65 51.23 -42.96
C LYS A 31 -29.90 50.65 -41.76
N ASN A 32 -30.32 51.01 -40.55
CA ASN A 32 -29.79 50.53 -39.28
C ASN A 32 -28.26 50.61 -39.16
N GLN A 33 -27.68 51.68 -39.70
CA GLN A 33 -26.25 51.92 -39.63
C GLN A 33 -25.86 52.41 -38.24
N GLU A 34 -24.68 52.01 -37.79
CA GLU A 34 -24.14 52.37 -36.49
C GLU A 34 -22.81 53.11 -36.71
N LEU A 35 -22.64 54.24 -36.04
CA LEU A 35 -21.49 55.12 -36.24
C LEU A 35 -21.04 55.70 -34.90
N ILE A 36 -19.73 55.68 -34.66
CA ILE A 36 -19.10 56.45 -33.59
C ILE A 36 -18.49 57.70 -34.22
N LEU A 37 -18.98 58.87 -33.82
CA LEU A 37 -18.58 60.14 -34.39
C LEU A 37 -17.13 60.47 -34.09
N GLY A 38 -16.41 61.06 -35.05
CA GLY A 38 -15.01 61.46 -34.88
C GLY A 38 -13.98 60.32 -34.95
N HIS A 39 -14.41 59.09 -35.23
CA HIS A 39 -13.52 58.00 -35.64
C HIS A 39 -13.47 57.89 -37.18
N GLU A 40 -12.35 57.40 -37.72
CA GLU A 40 -12.22 57.09 -39.15
C GLU A 40 -13.17 55.95 -39.50
N ASN A 41 -14.18 56.27 -40.31
CA ASN A 41 -15.16 55.30 -40.78
C ASN A 41 -15.12 55.32 -42.31
N GLU A 42 -14.22 54.52 -42.89
CA GLU A 42 -14.05 54.39 -44.35
C GLU A 42 -15.28 53.79 -45.06
N SER A 43 -16.28 53.33 -44.29
CA SER A 43 -17.45 52.61 -44.77
C SER A 43 -18.52 53.48 -45.44
N PHE A 44 -18.42 54.81 -45.33
CA PHE A 44 -19.41 55.73 -45.90
C PHE A 44 -18.84 56.54 -47.06
N LYS A 45 -19.59 56.59 -48.18
CA LYS A 45 -19.23 57.41 -49.36
C LYS A 45 -19.25 58.92 -49.08
N PHE A 46 -19.91 59.32 -48.00
CA PHE A 46 -20.17 60.69 -47.57
C PHE A 46 -19.49 60.93 -46.22
N ASN A 47 -18.84 62.09 -46.05
CA ASN A 47 -18.25 62.46 -44.75
C ASN A 47 -19.36 62.84 -43.76
N LEU A 48 -19.83 61.87 -42.99
CA LEU A 48 -20.94 62.04 -42.04
C LEU A 48 -20.53 62.81 -40.77
N ASN A 49 -19.23 62.90 -40.46
CA ASN A 49 -18.77 63.61 -39.27
C ASN A 49 -19.03 65.12 -39.37
N GLU A 50 -18.77 65.72 -40.54
CA GLU A 50 -19.02 67.16 -40.80
C GLU A 50 -20.52 67.51 -40.80
N ILE A 51 -21.37 66.52 -41.10
CA ILE A 51 -22.84 66.67 -41.15
C ILE A 51 -23.47 66.55 -39.77
N VAL A 52 -22.89 65.73 -38.89
CA VAL A 52 -23.52 65.37 -37.63
C VAL A 52 -22.94 66.18 -36.46
N ILE A 53 -21.62 66.41 -36.43
CA ILE A 53 -20.96 67.11 -35.31
C ILE A 53 -21.33 68.60 -35.33
N GLY A 54 -21.82 69.13 -34.21
CA GLY A 54 -22.16 70.56 -34.06
C GLY A 54 -23.55 70.97 -34.57
N HIS A 55 -24.36 70.05 -35.10
CA HIS A 55 -25.74 70.32 -35.50
C HIS A 55 -26.73 70.21 -34.32
N GLU A 56 -27.68 71.16 -34.24
CA GLU A 56 -28.81 71.10 -33.31
C GLU A 56 -29.87 70.10 -33.79
N LEU A 57 -30.51 69.43 -32.84
CA LEU A 57 -31.33 68.29 -33.17
C LEU A 57 -32.66 68.52 -33.86
N THR A 58 -32.81 67.68 -34.86
CA THR A 58 -34.03 66.97 -35.21
C THR A 58 -33.72 65.47 -35.22
N SER A 59 -34.72 64.59 -35.11
CA SER A 59 -34.56 63.13 -35.36
C SER A 59 -34.15 62.83 -36.81
N GLU A 60 -33.99 63.89 -37.61
CA GLU A 60 -33.79 63.92 -39.03
C GLU A 60 -32.77 65.02 -39.33
N ILE A 61 -31.55 64.69 -39.73
CA ILE A 61 -30.55 65.69 -40.15
C ILE A 61 -30.57 65.75 -41.67
N ILE A 62 -30.82 66.94 -42.21
CA ILE A 62 -30.82 67.17 -43.66
C ILE A 62 -29.60 68.01 -44.02
N ALA A 63 -28.74 67.46 -44.87
CA ALA A 63 -27.54 68.15 -45.36
C ALA A 63 -27.40 68.03 -46.88
N LEU A 64 -26.71 69.00 -47.47
CA LEU A 64 -26.29 68.96 -48.87
C LEU A 64 -24.80 68.63 -48.91
N GLN A 65 -24.41 67.63 -49.69
CA GLN A 65 -23.01 67.26 -49.86
C GLN A 65 -22.67 67.07 -51.33
N GLU A 66 -21.50 67.54 -51.73
CA GLU A 66 -20.97 67.33 -53.07
C GLU A 66 -20.18 66.01 -53.11
N TYR A 67 -20.52 65.15 -54.07
CA TYR A 67 -19.83 63.90 -54.32
C TYR A 67 -19.96 63.56 -55.80
N ASN A 68 -18.83 63.24 -56.44
CA ASN A 68 -18.73 63.00 -57.89
C ASN A 68 -19.36 64.12 -58.75
N GLU A 69 -19.00 65.38 -58.48
CA GLU A 69 -19.46 66.57 -59.23
C GLU A 69 -20.99 66.77 -59.20
N GLN A 70 -21.69 66.12 -58.26
CA GLN A 70 -23.14 66.26 -58.05
C GLN A 70 -23.44 66.60 -56.58
N THR A 71 -24.45 67.44 -56.36
CA THR A 71 -24.96 67.74 -55.03
C THR A 71 -26.06 66.76 -54.63
N TRP A 72 -25.88 66.13 -53.48
CA TRP A 72 -26.80 65.16 -52.90
C TRP A 72 -27.48 65.73 -51.66
N LYS A 73 -28.79 65.49 -51.54
CA LYS A 73 -29.56 65.75 -50.32
C LYS A 73 -29.55 64.49 -49.47
N LEU A 74 -28.81 64.55 -48.36
CA LEU A 74 -28.71 63.50 -47.37
C LEU A 74 -29.74 63.77 -46.28
N ASN A 75 -30.51 62.75 -45.94
CA ASN A 75 -31.41 62.74 -44.80
C ASN A 75 -30.98 61.59 -43.87
N LEU A 76 -30.54 61.93 -42.67
CA LEU A 76 -30.18 60.97 -41.62
C LEU A 76 -31.31 60.91 -40.58
N GLU A 77 -32.01 59.78 -40.54
CA GLU A 77 -33.01 59.49 -39.51
C GLU A 77 -32.36 58.76 -38.34
N ILE A 78 -32.31 59.38 -37.16
CA ILE A 78 -31.66 58.83 -35.97
C ILE A 78 -32.61 57.89 -35.23
N LEU A 79 -32.19 56.65 -35.06
CA LEU A 79 -32.92 55.56 -34.41
C LEU A 79 -32.53 55.39 -32.93
N ASP A 80 -31.25 55.57 -32.59
CA ASP A 80 -30.73 55.51 -31.22
C ASP A 80 -29.52 56.43 -31.06
N TYR A 81 -29.29 56.95 -29.86
CA TYR A 81 -28.17 57.82 -29.51
C TYR A 81 -27.65 57.48 -28.13
N LYS A 82 -26.32 57.38 -28.02
CA LYS A 82 -25.62 57.28 -26.74
C LYS A 82 -24.46 58.26 -26.75
N SER A 83 -24.37 59.07 -25.72
CA SER A 83 -23.24 59.99 -25.57
C SER A 83 -21.93 59.22 -25.40
N SER A 84 -20.83 59.85 -25.77
CA SER A 84 -19.45 59.39 -25.52
C SER A 84 -19.22 59.00 -24.07
N PHE A 85 -19.83 59.73 -23.12
CA PHE A 85 -19.79 59.40 -21.70
C PHE A 85 -20.49 58.07 -21.38
N GLU A 86 -21.70 57.87 -21.88
CA GLU A 86 -22.44 56.61 -21.69
C GLU A 86 -21.75 55.43 -22.36
N MET A 87 -21.17 55.64 -23.55
CA MET A 87 -20.37 54.64 -24.24
C MET A 87 -19.14 54.23 -23.44
N ASN A 88 -18.42 55.19 -22.86
CA ASN A 88 -17.27 54.91 -22.00
C ASN A 88 -17.68 54.14 -20.74
N LEU A 89 -18.76 54.58 -20.06
CA LEU A 89 -19.30 53.86 -18.91
C LEU A 89 -19.69 52.42 -19.26
N MET A 90 -20.33 52.20 -20.40
CA MET A 90 -20.71 50.87 -20.87
C MET A 90 -19.48 50.00 -21.15
N GLN A 91 -18.42 50.55 -21.75
CA GLN A 91 -17.16 49.85 -21.98
C GLN A 91 -16.48 49.47 -20.67
N ILE A 92 -16.39 50.39 -19.70
CA ILE A 92 -15.83 50.12 -18.37
C ILE A 92 -16.61 49.02 -17.67
N ASN A 93 -17.94 49.11 -17.66
CA ASN A 93 -18.79 48.12 -17.03
C ASN A 93 -18.64 46.73 -17.66
N ASN A 94 -18.60 46.65 -19.00
CA ASN A 94 -18.37 45.38 -19.69
C ASN A 94 -17.00 44.78 -19.36
N LYS A 95 -15.96 45.60 -19.28
CA LYS A 95 -14.62 45.14 -18.87
C LYS A 95 -14.64 44.58 -17.44
N PHE A 96 -15.33 45.25 -16.52
CA PHE A 96 -15.47 44.79 -15.15
C PHE A 96 -16.28 43.49 -15.05
N LEU A 97 -17.36 43.35 -15.81
CA LEU A 97 -18.17 42.13 -15.89
C LEU A 97 -17.34 40.94 -16.39
N GLN A 98 -16.53 41.15 -17.44
CA GLN A 98 -15.60 40.13 -17.94
C GLN A 98 -14.58 39.71 -16.87
N GLU A 99 -13.99 40.67 -16.16
CA GLU A 99 -13.04 40.37 -15.09
C GLU A 99 -13.69 39.60 -13.94
N LEU A 100 -14.92 39.95 -13.56
CA LEU A 100 -15.70 39.22 -12.55
C LEU A 100 -16.01 37.79 -12.99
N GLU A 101 -16.39 37.58 -14.25
CA GLU A 101 -16.67 36.25 -14.80
C GLU A 101 -15.42 35.36 -14.73
N ILE A 102 -14.27 35.89 -15.14
CA ILE A 102 -12.98 35.17 -15.05
C ILE A 102 -12.65 34.82 -13.60
N LYS A 103 -12.79 35.78 -12.67
CA LYS A 103 -12.52 35.54 -11.23
C LYS A 103 -13.45 34.48 -10.66
N ASN A 104 -14.73 34.49 -11.02
CA ASN A 104 -15.70 33.50 -10.55
C ASN A 104 -15.37 32.10 -11.07
N LYS A 105 -14.94 31.98 -12.33
CA LYS A 105 -14.49 30.71 -12.90
C LYS A 105 -13.24 30.17 -12.19
N ILE A 106 -12.23 31.01 -11.96
CA ILE A 106 -11.03 30.63 -11.21
C ILE A 106 -11.40 30.19 -9.79
N LEU A 107 -12.33 30.90 -9.14
CA LEU A 107 -12.78 30.57 -7.80
C LEU A 107 -13.54 29.23 -7.76
N SER A 108 -14.33 28.90 -8.78
CA SER A 108 -14.98 27.59 -8.84
C SER A 108 -13.98 26.47 -9.04
N ASP A 109 -12.98 26.66 -9.92
CA ASP A 109 -11.96 25.65 -10.21
C ASP A 109 -11.06 25.40 -8.98
N LEU A 110 -10.65 26.45 -8.27
CA LEU A 110 -9.89 26.30 -7.02
C LEU A 110 -10.68 25.58 -5.92
N LYS A 111 -12.00 25.80 -5.86
CA LYS A 111 -12.87 25.10 -4.89
C LYS A 111 -12.98 23.60 -5.20
N THR A 112 -13.08 23.23 -6.48
CA THR A 112 -13.16 21.81 -6.86
C THR A 112 -11.82 21.10 -6.62
N GLU A 113 -10.70 21.74 -6.96
CA GLU A 113 -9.37 21.20 -6.70
C GLU A 113 -9.13 21.00 -5.19
N LYS A 114 -9.46 22.01 -4.37
CA LYS A 114 -9.35 21.91 -2.91
C LYS A 114 -10.14 20.71 -2.35
N ASN A 115 -11.38 20.53 -2.78
CA ASN A 115 -12.20 19.40 -2.31
C ASN A 115 -11.59 18.04 -2.71
N ASN A 116 -11.05 17.93 -3.93
CA ASN A 116 -10.37 16.70 -4.37
C ASN A 116 -9.11 16.42 -3.54
N LEU A 117 -8.32 17.46 -3.22
CA LEU A 117 -7.16 17.31 -2.32
C LEU A 117 -7.57 16.88 -0.91
N GLU A 118 -8.65 17.44 -0.36
CA GLU A 118 -9.15 17.05 0.97
C GLU A 118 -9.59 15.58 1.02
N ILE A 119 -10.24 15.09 -0.05
CA ILE A 119 -10.63 13.67 -0.17
C ILE A 119 -9.39 12.77 -0.23
N THR A 120 -8.45 13.07 -1.13
CA THR A 120 -7.21 12.27 -1.26
C THR A 120 -6.38 12.26 0.02
N LEU A 121 -6.31 13.39 0.74
CA LEU A 121 -5.65 13.46 2.03
C LEU A 121 -6.34 12.56 3.07
N LYS A 122 -7.69 12.54 3.09
CA LYS A 122 -8.45 11.69 4.01
C LYS A 122 -8.21 10.21 3.72
N ASP A 123 -8.26 9.80 2.45
CA ASP A 123 -8.05 8.40 2.04
C ASP A 123 -6.63 7.93 2.35
N THR A 124 -5.62 8.77 2.07
CA THR A 124 -4.22 8.45 2.38
C THR A 124 -3.99 8.32 3.88
N LEU A 125 -4.60 9.17 4.71
CA LEU A 125 -4.53 9.06 6.16
C LEU A 125 -5.17 7.77 6.68
N GLU A 126 -6.26 7.31 6.07
CA GLU A 126 -6.90 6.04 6.44
C GLU A 126 -6.01 4.85 6.10
N ILE A 127 -5.43 4.83 4.90
CA ILE A 127 -4.46 3.80 4.47
C ILE A 127 -3.24 3.79 5.40
N LEU A 128 -2.71 4.94 5.80
CA LEU A 128 -1.57 5.01 6.71
C LEU A 128 -1.91 4.46 8.10
N LYS A 129 -3.14 4.69 8.60
CA LYS A 129 -3.61 4.13 9.87
C LYS A 129 -3.74 2.61 9.81
N THR A 130 -4.29 2.07 8.73
CA THR A 130 -4.41 0.61 8.56
C THR A 130 -3.04 -0.04 8.44
N LEU A 131 -2.15 0.50 7.59
CA LEU A 131 -0.76 0.02 7.47
C LEU A 131 0.01 0.09 8.79
N ARG A 132 -0.15 1.17 9.56
CA ARG A 132 0.47 1.28 10.88
C ARG A 132 -0.06 0.21 11.83
N SER A 133 -1.36 -0.04 11.84
CA SER A 133 -1.98 -1.06 12.68
C SER A 133 -1.51 -2.46 12.28
N GLU A 134 -1.45 -2.75 10.98
CA GLU A 134 -0.91 -4.01 10.46
C GLU A 134 0.57 -4.19 10.79
N ASN A 135 1.39 -3.15 10.67
CA ASN A 135 2.81 -3.21 11.01
C ASN A 135 3.04 -3.36 12.52
N GLN A 136 2.23 -2.70 13.36
CA GLN A 136 2.26 -2.91 14.81
C GLN A 136 1.87 -4.35 15.16
N ASN A 137 0.84 -4.89 14.52
CA ASN A 137 0.46 -6.28 14.67
C ASN A 137 1.59 -7.21 14.19
N LYS A 138 2.21 -6.94 13.03
CA LYS A 138 3.35 -7.70 12.49
C LYS A 138 4.58 -7.69 13.40
N ALA A 139 4.93 -6.54 13.95
CA ALA A 139 6.02 -6.39 14.90
C ALA A 139 5.75 -7.11 16.23
N LEU A 140 4.48 -7.24 16.63
CA LEU A 140 4.05 -8.09 17.75
C LEU A 140 4.02 -9.59 17.38
N THR A 141 3.85 -9.93 16.09
CA THR A 141 3.73 -11.31 15.59
C THR A 141 4.99 -11.90 14.96
N LEU A 142 6.18 -11.29 15.07
CA LEU A 142 7.37 -12.14 15.29
C LEU A 142 7.13 -12.69 16.69
N PRO A 143 6.55 -13.90 16.84
CA PRO A 143 6.01 -14.31 18.11
C PRO A 143 7.17 -14.27 19.08
N LYS A 144 7.04 -13.54 20.19
CA LYS A 144 8.07 -13.54 21.24
C LYS A 144 8.55 -14.96 21.52
N GLU A 145 7.65 -15.92 21.43
CA GLU A 145 7.91 -17.37 21.47
C GLU A 145 8.90 -17.90 20.43
N GLU A 146 8.84 -17.48 19.15
CA GLU A 146 9.81 -17.91 18.14
C GLU A 146 11.17 -17.30 18.40
N LEU A 147 11.22 -16.04 18.84
CA LEU A 147 12.45 -15.35 19.20
C LEU A 147 13.10 -15.99 20.44
N GLU A 148 12.30 -16.30 21.45
CA GLU A 148 12.70 -17.03 22.66
C GLU A 148 13.17 -18.45 22.32
N LYS A 149 12.48 -19.18 21.42
CA LYS A 149 12.92 -20.50 20.94
C LYS A 149 14.23 -20.39 20.18
N ALA A 150 14.38 -19.40 19.29
CA ALA A 150 15.61 -19.20 18.54
C ALA A 150 16.79 -18.90 19.48
N GLN A 151 16.58 -18.11 20.53
CA GLN A 151 17.60 -17.86 21.56
C GLN A 151 17.91 -19.11 22.38
N LYS A 152 16.87 -19.81 22.87
CA LYS A 152 17.01 -21.02 23.69
C LYS A 152 17.76 -22.14 22.97
N TYR A 153 17.59 -22.29 21.65
CA TYR A 153 18.23 -23.34 20.86
C TYR A 153 19.33 -22.82 19.91
N ALA A 154 19.85 -21.62 20.12
CA ALA A 154 20.88 -21.01 19.26
C ALA A 154 22.15 -21.88 19.14
N LEU A 155 22.51 -22.60 20.20
CA LEU A 155 23.69 -23.47 20.26
C LEU A 155 23.49 -24.85 19.61
N GLN A 156 22.29 -25.17 19.11
CA GLN A 156 21.98 -26.51 18.61
C GLN A 156 22.99 -27.02 17.57
N LYS A 157 23.32 -26.21 16.56
CA LYS A 157 24.27 -26.60 15.51
C LYS A 157 25.68 -26.82 16.06
N PHE A 158 26.12 -25.93 16.95
CA PHE A 158 27.42 -26.06 17.61
C PHE A 158 27.52 -27.37 18.41
N VAL A 159 26.49 -27.71 19.17
CA VAL A 159 26.46 -28.95 19.97
C VAL A 159 26.49 -30.19 19.09
N ASP A 160 25.80 -30.17 17.95
CA ASP A 160 25.78 -31.29 17.01
C ASP A 160 27.19 -31.57 16.46
N ASP A 161 27.87 -30.52 15.96
CA ASP A 161 29.23 -30.59 15.44
C ASP A 161 30.25 -30.96 16.54
N PHE A 162 30.09 -30.42 17.75
CA PHE A 162 30.99 -30.66 18.89
C PHE A 162 30.79 -32.05 19.53
N SER A 163 29.63 -32.68 19.33
CA SER A 163 29.27 -33.94 19.99
C SER A 163 30.25 -35.09 19.69
N ASN A 164 30.79 -35.14 18.47
CA ASN A 164 31.68 -36.21 18.03
C ASN A 164 33.10 -36.04 18.61
N PRO A 165 33.77 -34.87 18.47
CA PRO A 165 35.04 -34.60 19.16
C PRO A 165 34.96 -34.82 20.67
N PHE A 166 33.89 -34.35 21.32
CA PHE A 166 33.67 -34.54 22.75
C PHE A 166 33.57 -36.03 23.13
N SER A 167 32.84 -36.82 22.34
CA SER A 167 32.74 -38.27 22.54
C SER A 167 34.09 -38.98 22.40
N ILE A 168 34.90 -38.59 21.41
CA ILE A 168 36.23 -39.17 21.18
C ILE A 168 37.17 -38.83 22.34
N LEU A 169 37.13 -37.58 22.83
CA LEU A 169 37.91 -37.16 23.99
C LEU A 169 37.63 -38.03 25.22
N LYS A 170 36.34 -38.28 25.52
CA LYS A 170 35.94 -39.18 26.62
C LYS A 170 36.47 -40.60 26.46
N VAL A 171 36.37 -41.14 25.25
CA VAL A 171 36.91 -42.48 24.95
C VAL A 171 38.42 -42.52 25.17
N ALA A 172 39.15 -41.49 24.72
CA ALA A 172 40.60 -41.39 24.92
C ALA A 172 40.99 -41.30 26.41
N VAL A 173 40.29 -40.47 27.19
CA VAL A 173 40.52 -40.33 28.65
C VAL A 173 40.23 -41.65 29.38
N ASN A 174 39.13 -42.33 29.02
CA ASN A 174 38.79 -43.65 29.60
C ASN A 174 39.81 -44.73 29.22
N ALA A 175 40.25 -44.78 27.97
CA ALA A 175 41.26 -45.73 27.51
C ALA A 175 42.61 -45.52 28.23
N GLY A 176 43.05 -44.26 28.35
CA GLY A 176 44.28 -43.92 29.05
C GLY A 176 44.21 -44.22 30.56
N SER A 177 43.03 -44.06 31.18
CA SER A 177 42.82 -44.38 32.60
C SER A 177 43.02 -45.88 32.89
N ASN A 178 42.69 -46.72 31.90
CA ASN A 178 42.85 -48.18 31.96
C ASN A 178 44.24 -48.66 31.49
N SER A 179 45.17 -47.76 31.18
CA SER A 179 46.54 -48.12 30.79
C SER A 179 47.29 -48.79 31.95
N ASN A 180 48.26 -49.66 31.65
CA ASN A 180 49.19 -50.20 32.65
C ASN A 180 50.41 -49.29 32.88
N ASP A 181 50.62 -48.29 32.03
CA ASP A 181 51.73 -47.34 32.13
C ASP A 181 51.38 -46.18 33.09
N GLN A 182 52.19 -46.01 34.13
CA GLN A 182 52.01 -44.97 35.13
C GLN A 182 52.19 -43.55 34.58
N ALA A 183 53.08 -43.35 33.60
CA ALA A 183 53.27 -42.05 32.97
C ALA A 183 52.01 -41.62 32.21
N VAL A 184 51.39 -42.56 31.49
CA VAL A 184 50.11 -42.33 30.78
C VAL A 184 48.99 -41.97 31.76
N LYS A 185 48.87 -42.68 32.89
CA LYS A 185 47.87 -42.35 33.93
C LYS A 185 48.01 -40.93 34.47
N ASN A 186 49.25 -40.47 34.69
CA ASN A 186 49.50 -39.12 35.20
C ASN A 186 49.05 -38.04 34.21
N TYR A 187 49.30 -38.22 32.91
CA TYR A 187 48.80 -37.30 31.88
C TYR A 187 47.27 -37.32 31.79
N VAL A 188 46.67 -38.51 31.84
CA VAL A 188 45.21 -38.69 31.76
C VAL A 188 44.50 -37.99 32.91
N LEU A 189 45.10 -37.91 34.10
CA LEU A 189 44.55 -37.16 35.22
C LEU A 189 44.35 -35.68 34.87
N GLY A 190 45.32 -35.06 34.19
CA GLY A 190 45.20 -33.69 33.68
C GLY A 190 44.11 -33.55 32.61
N PHE A 191 44.06 -34.47 31.65
CA PHE A 191 43.00 -34.48 30.63
C PHE A 191 41.60 -34.67 31.24
N ASN A 192 41.48 -35.46 32.30
CA ASN A 192 40.23 -35.67 33.01
C ASN A 192 39.75 -34.38 33.71
N MET A 193 40.68 -33.58 34.26
CA MET A 193 40.34 -32.27 34.81
C MET A 193 39.81 -31.31 33.73
N VAL A 194 40.40 -31.31 32.55
CA VAL A 194 39.91 -30.51 31.41
C VAL A 194 38.55 -31.00 30.94
N LEU A 195 38.35 -32.32 30.86
CA LEU A 195 37.08 -32.92 30.49
C LEU A 195 35.96 -32.49 31.45
N ASN A 196 36.21 -32.52 32.76
CA ASN A 196 35.25 -32.06 33.77
C ASN A 196 34.91 -30.56 33.60
N GLN A 197 35.90 -29.71 33.32
CA GLN A 197 35.64 -28.29 33.06
C GLN A 197 34.80 -28.07 31.79
N VAL A 198 35.05 -28.84 30.74
CA VAL A 198 34.22 -28.81 29.52
C VAL A 198 32.78 -29.23 29.84
N GLU A 199 32.59 -30.30 30.60
CA GLU A 199 31.26 -30.76 31.04
C GLU A 199 30.52 -29.71 31.87
N ASP A 200 31.22 -29.03 32.79
CA ASP A 200 30.63 -27.95 33.59
C ASP A 200 30.19 -26.77 32.70
N VAL A 201 30.99 -26.38 31.71
CA VAL A 201 30.64 -25.30 30.76
C VAL A 201 29.43 -25.71 29.92
N LEU A 202 29.39 -26.95 29.43
CA LEU A 202 28.24 -27.47 28.69
C LEU A 202 26.97 -27.44 29.55
N ARG A 203 27.04 -27.92 30.81
CA ARG A 203 25.91 -27.91 31.74
C ARG A 203 25.39 -26.51 32.02
N ASN A 204 26.28 -25.52 32.18
CA ASN A 204 25.91 -24.12 32.40
C ASN A 204 25.13 -23.51 31.21
N HIS A 205 25.37 -24.00 29.99
CA HIS A 205 24.62 -23.59 28.79
C HIS A 205 23.41 -24.51 28.51
N GLY A 206 23.00 -25.32 29.48
CA GLY A 206 21.84 -26.21 29.37
C GLY A 206 22.09 -27.47 28.53
N ILE A 207 23.35 -27.79 28.23
CA ILE A 207 23.71 -29.01 27.50
C ILE A 207 24.00 -30.11 28.51
N ILE A 208 23.22 -31.18 28.46
CA ILE A 208 23.28 -32.26 29.45
C ILE A 208 23.44 -33.59 28.72
N GLU A 209 24.42 -34.37 29.16
CA GLU A 209 24.57 -35.76 28.76
C GLU A 209 23.55 -36.62 29.50
N PHE A 210 22.91 -37.53 28.77
CA PHE A 210 21.96 -38.48 29.34
C PHE A 210 22.27 -39.89 28.85
N SER A 211 22.00 -40.87 29.71
CA SER A 211 22.16 -42.28 29.39
C SER A 211 20.86 -43.00 29.80
N PRO A 212 20.21 -43.74 28.87
CA PRO A 212 19.06 -44.58 29.20
C PRO A 212 19.42 -45.61 30.27
N GLU A 213 18.48 -45.88 31.18
CA GLU A 213 18.70 -46.85 32.24
C GLU A 213 18.77 -48.27 31.68
N ILE A 214 19.80 -49.03 32.06
CA ILE A 214 19.93 -50.44 31.67
C ILE A 214 18.82 -51.24 32.34
N GLY A 215 18.05 -51.99 31.55
CA GLY A 215 16.88 -52.73 32.02
C GLY A 215 15.55 -51.98 31.84
N SER A 216 15.57 -50.71 31.43
CA SER A 216 14.37 -49.96 31.08
C SER A 216 13.85 -50.30 29.68
N ILE A 217 12.58 -49.97 29.40
CA ILE A 217 11.98 -50.10 28.07
C ILE A 217 12.60 -49.06 27.15
N PHE A 218 12.98 -49.47 25.94
CA PHE A 218 13.51 -48.58 24.90
C PHE A 218 12.54 -47.43 24.56
N ASP A 219 13.07 -46.21 24.57
CA ASP A 219 12.37 -44.99 24.16
C ASP A 219 12.91 -44.46 22.81
N PRO A 220 12.09 -44.47 21.73
CA PRO A 220 12.48 -43.96 20.42
C PRO A 220 12.75 -42.45 20.36
N GLU A 221 12.20 -41.64 21.28
CA GLU A 221 12.39 -40.18 21.26
C GLU A 221 13.80 -39.78 21.71
N THR A 222 14.41 -40.58 22.57
CA THR A 222 15.70 -40.28 23.21
C THR A 222 16.83 -41.20 22.77
N SER A 223 16.52 -42.34 22.18
CA SER A 223 17.50 -43.40 21.92
C SER A 223 17.39 -44.00 20.52
N LYS A 224 18.53 -44.44 19.98
CA LYS A 224 18.65 -45.16 18.72
C LYS A 224 19.22 -46.56 18.97
N VAL A 225 18.55 -47.57 18.46
CA VAL A 225 19.02 -48.96 18.52
C VAL A 225 20.11 -49.17 17.47
N ILE A 226 21.27 -49.68 17.88
CA ILE A 226 22.33 -50.11 16.95
C ILE A 226 22.32 -51.61 16.70
N GLU A 227 21.90 -52.40 17.68
CA GLU A 227 21.93 -53.84 17.62
C GLU A 227 20.83 -54.44 18.52
N GLN A 228 20.31 -55.60 18.12
CA GLN A 228 19.38 -56.39 18.92
C GLN A 228 20.04 -57.73 19.25
N ILE A 229 20.10 -58.08 20.53
CA ILE A 229 20.70 -59.34 21.01
C ILE A 229 19.60 -60.23 21.60
N GLU A 230 19.64 -61.52 21.29
CA GLU A 230 18.75 -62.51 21.90
C GLU A 230 19.07 -62.64 23.40
N ASP A 231 18.09 -62.26 24.23
CA ASP A 231 18.15 -62.39 25.68
C ASP A 231 16.78 -62.89 26.16
N TYR A 232 16.74 -64.16 26.58
CA TYR A 232 15.50 -64.83 27.00
C TYR A 232 15.08 -64.48 28.43
N GLU A 233 15.95 -63.83 29.21
CA GLU A 233 15.68 -63.42 30.59
C GLU A 233 14.96 -62.07 30.64
N LYS A 234 15.23 -61.19 29.66
CA LYS A 234 14.66 -59.84 29.61
C LYS A 234 13.54 -59.70 28.57
N PRO A 235 12.53 -58.84 28.82
CA PRO A 235 11.48 -58.56 27.85
C PRO A 235 12.00 -58.00 26.52
N ASN A 236 11.25 -58.22 25.43
CA ASN A 236 11.54 -57.60 24.14
C ASN A 236 11.58 -56.07 24.23
N ASN A 237 12.50 -55.43 23.49
CA ASN A 237 12.76 -53.98 23.49
C ASN A 237 13.25 -53.41 24.84
N THR A 238 13.90 -54.22 25.67
CA THR A 238 14.56 -53.75 26.90
C THR A 238 15.99 -53.30 26.59
N VAL A 239 16.43 -52.15 27.13
CA VAL A 239 17.82 -51.67 27.00
C VAL A 239 18.77 -52.62 27.74
N LEU A 240 19.65 -53.28 27.00
CA LEU A 240 20.66 -54.20 27.55
C LEU A 240 21.97 -53.49 27.88
N LYS A 241 22.39 -52.58 26.99
CA LYS A 241 23.64 -51.84 27.12
C LYS A 241 23.51 -50.50 26.42
N VAL A 242 24.14 -49.48 26.98
CA VAL A 242 24.36 -48.19 26.33
C VAL A 242 25.77 -48.17 25.76
N THR A 243 25.88 -47.99 24.44
CA THR A 243 27.17 -47.94 23.73
C THR A 243 27.69 -46.51 23.64
N SER A 244 26.81 -45.53 23.53
CA SER A 244 27.16 -44.11 23.54
C SER A 244 26.03 -43.31 24.19
N SER A 245 26.37 -42.44 25.12
CA SER A 245 25.39 -41.54 25.74
C SER A 245 24.83 -40.53 24.74
N GLY A 246 23.63 -40.03 25.02
CA GLY A 246 23.01 -38.96 24.26
C GLY A 246 23.32 -37.58 24.84
N LEU A 247 23.04 -36.52 24.06
CA LEU A 247 23.15 -35.12 24.47
C LEU A 247 21.81 -34.41 24.26
N LYS A 248 21.37 -33.67 25.29
CA LYS A 248 20.20 -32.79 25.26
C LYS A 248 20.64 -31.33 25.40
N LEU A 249 20.01 -30.44 24.65
CA LEU A 249 20.07 -28.99 24.85
C LEU A 249 18.74 -28.56 25.45
N HIS A 250 18.76 -28.19 26.72
CA HIS A 250 17.58 -28.00 27.55
C HIS A 250 16.68 -29.25 27.52
N ASP A 251 15.52 -29.13 26.87
CA ASP A 251 14.50 -30.15 26.70
C ASP A 251 14.60 -30.91 25.36
N ARG A 252 15.42 -30.44 24.42
CA ARG A 252 15.54 -31.03 23.07
C ARG A 252 16.70 -32.01 23.00
N VAL A 253 16.46 -33.22 22.50
CA VAL A 253 17.52 -34.20 22.16
C VAL A 253 18.25 -33.72 20.91
N ILE A 254 19.55 -33.47 21.03
CA ILE A 254 20.41 -33.10 19.89
C ILE A 254 21.05 -34.36 19.31
N LYS A 255 21.62 -35.20 20.19
CA LYS A 255 22.20 -36.49 19.83
C LYS A 255 21.50 -37.60 20.63
N PRO A 256 20.85 -38.58 19.98
CA PRO A 256 20.22 -39.69 20.68
C PRO A 256 21.27 -40.63 21.29
N ALA A 257 20.92 -41.28 22.40
CA ALA A 257 21.76 -42.31 22.98
C ALA A 257 21.77 -43.56 22.10
N ILE A 258 22.92 -44.20 21.94
CA ILE A 258 23.05 -45.42 21.14
C ILE A 258 22.98 -46.63 22.09
N VAL A 259 21.99 -47.48 21.87
CA VAL A 259 21.69 -48.62 22.76
C VAL A 259 21.61 -49.94 22.01
N VAL A 260 21.89 -51.01 22.74
CA VAL A 260 21.63 -52.39 22.35
C VAL A 260 20.41 -52.86 23.13
N VAL A 261 19.43 -53.46 22.44
CA VAL A 261 18.17 -53.89 23.07
C VAL A 261 17.98 -55.40 22.98
N SER A 262 17.17 -55.94 23.90
CA SER A 262 16.82 -57.36 23.92
C SER A 262 15.81 -57.69 22.84
N LYS A 263 16.06 -58.82 22.17
CA LYS A 263 15.11 -59.59 21.37
C LYS A 263 14.62 -60.78 22.19
N GLY A 264 13.96 -60.50 23.30
CA GLY A 264 13.44 -61.49 24.24
C GLY A 264 11.97 -61.84 24.04
N LYS A 265 11.33 -62.38 25.08
CA LYS A 265 9.88 -62.69 25.03
C LYS A 265 9.08 -61.41 24.82
N ILE A 266 8.16 -61.46 23.85
CA ILE A 266 7.17 -60.41 23.64
C ILE A 266 6.24 -60.43 24.86
N LEU A 267 6.35 -59.43 25.73
CA LEU A 267 5.32 -59.18 26.72
C LEU A 267 4.08 -58.68 25.95
N GLU A 268 3.04 -59.50 25.88
CA GLU A 268 1.75 -59.07 25.36
C GLU A 268 1.18 -57.97 26.29
N ASN A 269 1.40 -56.70 25.94
CA ASN A 269 0.71 -55.59 26.59
C ASN A 269 -0.80 -55.70 26.34
N GLN A 270 -1.56 -55.88 27.42
CA GLN A 270 -3.01 -56.11 27.43
C GLN A 270 -3.89 -54.95 26.95
N GLU A 271 -3.32 -53.86 26.41
CA GLU A 271 -4.10 -52.73 25.89
C GLU A 271 -4.76 -53.01 24.53
N SER A 272 -4.21 -53.94 23.74
CA SER A 272 -4.82 -54.37 22.47
C SER A 272 -6.06 -55.27 22.65
N ASN A 273 -6.22 -55.93 23.80
CA ASN A 273 -7.38 -56.78 24.11
C ASN A 273 -8.60 -56.01 24.64
N LYS A 274 -8.45 -54.79 25.16
CA LYS A 274 -9.61 -53.93 25.50
C LYS A 274 -10.34 -53.44 24.24
N LYS A 275 -9.63 -53.07 23.17
CA LYS A 275 -10.27 -52.66 21.90
C LYS A 275 -10.96 -53.83 21.18
N LYS A 276 -10.34 -55.03 21.15
CA LYS A 276 -10.96 -56.23 20.54
C LYS A 276 -12.20 -56.74 21.32
N SER A 277 -12.23 -56.64 22.65
CA SER A 277 -13.42 -57.02 23.43
C SER A 277 -14.59 -56.04 23.30
N THR A 278 -14.31 -54.72 23.15
CA THR A 278 -15.36 -53.73 22.85
C THR A 278 -15.94 -53.86 21.44
N PHE A 279 -15.14 -54.28 20.46
CA PHE A 279 -15.62 -54.52 19.09
C PHE A 279 -16.48 -55.80 18.99
N LYS A 280 -16.10 -56.89 19.68
CA LYS A 280 -16.93 -58.11 19.74
C LYS A 280 -18.26 -57.91 20.49
N LYS A 281 -18.30 -57.11 21.56
CA LYS A 281 -19.56 -56.80 22.27
C LYS A 281 -20.52 -55.94 21.43
N LYS A 282 -20.02 -55.01 20.61
CA LYS A 282 -20.89 -54.19 19.73
C LYS A 282 -21.48 -55.00 18.56
N HIS A 283 -20.76 -55.97 18.01
CA HIS A 283 -21.31 -56.83 16.95
C HIS A 283 -22.29 -57.90 17.47
N HIS A 284 -22.12 -58.41 18.69
CA HIS A 284 -23.07 -59.36 19.28
C HIS A 284 -24.37 -58.71 19.79
N PHE A 285 -24.38 -57.40 20.06
CA PHE A 285 -25.59 -56.66 20.43
C PHE A 285 -26.44 -56.20 19.24
N LYS A 286 -25.86 -56.08 18.03
CA LYS A 286 -26.62 -55.74 16.81
C LYS A 286 -27.32 -56.94 16.17
N SER A 287 -26.83 -58.17 16.36
CA SER A 287 -27.52 -59.36 15.82
C SER A 287 -28.73 -59.82 16.66
N LYS A 288 -28.80 -59.48 17.96
CA LYS A 288 -29.94 -59.83 18.83
C LYS A 288 -31.13 -58.85 18.77
N LYS A 289 -31.01 -57.70 18.11
CA LYS A 289 -32.12 -56.74 17.92
C LYS A 289 -32.85 -56.83 16.57
N GLN A 290 -32.45 -57.75 15.69
CA GLN A 290 -33.13 -57.98 14.40
C GLN A 290 -33.89 -59.31 14.31
N SER A 291 -34.01 -60.09 15.41
CA SER A 291 -34.87 -61.30 15.45
C SER A 291 -36.08 -61.18 16.38
N LYS A 292 -36.47 -59.95 16.73
CA LYS A 292 -37.76 -59.65 17.37
C LYS A 292 -38.38 -58.46 16.66
N ASN A 293 -38.93 -58.74 15.50
CA ASN A 293 -40.12 -58.14 14.88
C ASN A 293 -40.50 -59.01 13.69
#